data_AF-A0A0H3FG03-F1
#
_entry.id   AF-A0A0H3FG03-F1
#
_cell.length_a   1.000
_cell.length_b   1.000
_cell.length_c   1.000
_cell.angle_alpha   90.00
_cell.angle_beta   90.00
_cell.angle_gamma   90.00
#
_symmetry.space_group_name_H-M   'P 1'
#
loop_
_entity.id
_entity.type
_entity.pdbx_description
1 polymer ?
#
loop_
_entity_poly.entity_id
_entity_poly.type
_entity_poly.pdbx_seq_one_letter_code
_entity_poly.pdbx_strand_id
1 'polypeptide(L)' 'MINFLKRWFKHQLSYFFWTYIPLIITVIFGIFMVSFFPDIAIQSIAAFFLLMLVFVFLFSR' A
#
# COMPACT_ATOMS: atom_id res chain seq x y z
N MET A 1 -23.46 13.33 -18.15
CA MET A 1 -22.96 13.56 -16.76
C MET A 1 -22.80 12.26 -15.97
N ILE A 2 -23.81 11.40 -15.89
CA ILE A 2 -23.74 10.11 -15.15
C ILE A 2 -22.57 9.21 -15.59
N ASN A 3 -22.32 9.06 -16.90
CA ASN A 3 -21.21 8.23 -17.38
C ASN A 3 -19.82 8.81 -17.03
N PHE A 4 -19.70 10.14 -16.95
CA PHE A 4 -18.48 10.83 -16.53
C PHE A 4 -18.24 10.60 -15.03
N LEU A 5 -19.26 10.85 -14.20
CA LEU A 5 -19.19 10.61 -12.75
C LEU A 5 -18.85 9.16 -12.42
N LYS A 6 -19.45 8.20 -13.13
CA LYS A 6 -19.18 6.76 -12.92
C LYS A 6 -17.74 6.38 -13.26
N ARG A 7 -17.19 6.90 -14.37
CA ARG A 7 -15.77 6.69 -14.72
C ARG A 7 -14.83 7.38 -13.72
N TRP A 8 -15.12 8.63 -13.37
CA TRP A 8 -14.33 9.39 -12.41
C TRP A 8 -14.28 8.70 -11.04
N PHE A 9 -15.43 8.25 -10.54
CA PHE A 9 -15.51 7.53 -9.27
C PHE A 9 -14.76 6.20 -9.29
N LYS A 10 -14.83 5.46 -10.41
CA LYS A 10 -14.05 4.22 -10.58
C LYS A 10 -12.54 4.49 -10.53
N HIS A 11 -12.07 5.55 -11.19
CA HIS A 11 -10.65 5.91 -11.13
C HIS A 11 -10.24 6.35 -9.72
N GLN A 12 -11.06 7.15 -9.03
CA GLN A 12 -10.76 7.57 -7.66
C GLN A 12 -10.73 6.40 -6.67
N LEU A 13 -11.68 5.47 -6.75
CA LEU A 13 -11.64 4.24 -5.95
C LEU A 13 -10.38 3.44 -6.25
N SER A 14 -10.01 3.28 -7.52
CA SER A 14 -8.78 2.59 -7.91
C SER A 14 -7.55 3.23 -7.25
N TYR A 15 -7.39 4.55 -7.37
CA TYR A 15 -6.29 5.28 -6.73
C TYR A 15 -6.30 5.15 -5.21
N PHE A 16 -7.48 5.22 -4.59
CA PHE A 16 -7.63 5.05 -3.15
C PHE A 16 -7.18 3.64 -2.72
N PHE A 17 -7.64 2.60 -3.40
CA PHE A 17 -7.25 1.23 -3.08
C PHE A 17 -5.76 0.98 -3.29
N TRP A 18 -5.19 1.43 -4.41
CA TRP A 18 -3.77 1.26 -4.72
C TRP A 18 -2.83 2.06 -3.83
N THR A 19 -3.32 3.08 -3.12
CA THR A 19 -2.50 3.87 -2.20
C THR A 19 -2.68 3.43 -0.75
N TYR A 20 -3.93 3.31 -0.29
CA TYR A 20 -4.23 3.07 1.12
C TYR A 20 -4.09 1.62 1.53
N ILE A 21 -4.49 0.64 0.69
CA ILE A 21 -4.33 -0.78 1.05
C ILE A 21 -2.84 -1.11 1.29
N PRO A 22 -1.91 -0.79 0.38
CA PRO A 22 -0.50 -1.10 0.57
C PRO A 22 0.11 -0.44 1.80
N LEU A 23 -0.32 0.79 2.09
CA LEU A 23 0.15 1.55 3.24
C LEU A 23 -0.35 0.93 4.54
N ILE A 24 -1.63 0.55 4.63
CA ILE A 24 -2.21 -0.15 5.78
C ILE A 24 -1.50 -1.50 6.01
N ILE A 25 -1.27 -2.27 4.94
CA ILE A 25 -0.54 -3.54 5.03
C ILE A 25 0.88 -3.32 5.57
N THR A 26 1.57 -2.28 5.11
CA THR A 26 2.91 -1.93 5.60
C THR A 26 2.90 -1.59 7.09
N VAL A 27 1.89 -0.84 7.55
CA VAL A 27 1.75 -0.49 8.97
C VAL A 27 1.50 -1.73 9.83
N ILE A 28 0.60 -2.63 9.41
CA ILE A 28 0.32 -3.88 10.12
C ILE A 28 1.59 -4.74 10.20
N PHE A 29 2.30 -4.86 9.08
CA PHE A 29 3.58 -5.56 9.03
C PHE A 29 4.61 -4.92 9.97
N GLY A 30 4.66 -3.60 10.04
CA GLY A 30 5.56 -2.88 10.94
C GLY A 30 5.26 -3.13 12.41
N ILE A 31 3.99 -3.09 12.81
CA ILE A 31 3.56 -3.41 14.17
C ILE A 31 3.97 -4.85 14.51
N PHE A 32 3.74 -5.80 13.59
CA PHE A 32 4.14 -7.20 13.76
C PHE A 32 5.66 -7.34 13.93
N MET A 33 6.46 -6.74 13.04
CA MET A 33 7.92 -6.84 13.09
C MET A 33 8.51 -6.26 14.36
N VAL A 34 8.03 -5.09 14.81
CA VAL A 34 8.50 -4.48 16.06
C VAL A 34 8.13 -5.33 17.28
N SER A 35 6.97 -5.99 17.25
CA SER A 35 6.49 -6.80 18.37
C SER A 35 7.21 -8.13 18.52
N PHE A 36 7.56 -8.80 17.42
CA PHE A 36 8.09 -10.16 17.43
C PHE A 36 9.57 -10.26 17.05
N PHE A 37 10.12 -9.29 16.31
CA PHE A 37 11.48 -9.31 15.76
C PHE A 37 12.16 -7.93 15.87
N PRO A 38 12.26 -7.33 17.07
CA PRO A 38 12.71 -5.95 17.25
C PRO A 38 14.10 -5.67 16.68
N ASP A 39 15.02 -6.64 16.78
CA ASP A 39 16.42 -6.49 16.35
C ASP A 39 16.57 -6.21 14.84
N ILE A 40 15.67 -6.76 14.03
CA ILE A 40 15.68 -6.61 12.56
C ILE A 40 14.52 -5.77 12.03
N ALA A 41 13.61 -5.32 12.90
CA ALA A 41 12.33 -4.73 12.52
C ALA A 41 12.48 -3.58 11.52
N ILE A 42 13.38 -2.63 11.80
CA ILE A 42 13.58 -1.45 10.94
C ILE A 42 14.02 -1.86 9.52
N GLN A 43 14.97 -2.79 9.41
CA GLN A 43 15.51 -3.24 8.13
C GLN A 43 14.46 -3.98 7.32
N SER A 44 13.71 -4.89 7.96
CA SER A 44 12.64 -5.64 7.32
C SER A 44 11.47 -4.77 6.90
N ILE A 45 11.07 -3.79 7.73
CA ILE A 45 10.01 -2.84 7.38
C ILE A 45 10.42 -1.99 6.19
N ALA A 46 11.65 -1.48 6.17
CA ALA A 46 12.15 -0.69 5.04
C ALA A 46 12.17 -1.53 3.75
N ALA A 47 12.67 -2.76 3.81
CA ALA A 47 12.67 -3.67 2.67
C ALA A 47 11.26 -3.98 2.18
N PHE A 48 10.33 -4.28 3.09
CA PHE A 48 8.93 -4.54 2.77
C PHE A 48 8.24 -3.33 2.14
N PHE A 49 8.47 -2.13 2.69
CA PHE A 49 7.92 -0.90 2.14
C PHE A 49 8.41 -0.63 0.72
N LEU A 50 9.71 -0.83 0.45
CA LEU A 50 10.27 -0.70 -0.90
C LEU A 50 9.63 -1.71 -1.87
N LEU A 51 9.44 -2.97 -1.44
CA LEU A 51 8.74 -3.97 -2.24
C LEU A 51 7.30 -3.56 -2.52
N MET A 52 6.59 -3.00 -1.53
CA MET A 52 5.23 -2.50 -1.72
C MET A 52 5.16 -1.31 -2.67
N LEU A 53 6.14 -0.39 -2.62
CA LEU A 53 6.23 0.70 -3.60
C LEU A 53 6.42 0.18 -5.03
N VAL A 54 7.32 -0.78 -5.22
CA VAL A 54 7.54 -1.43 -6.53
C VAL A 54 6.26 -2.14 -6.99
N PHE A 55 5.60 -2.87 -6.09
CA PHE A 55 4.34 -3.54 -6.38
C PHE A 55 3.26 -2.55 -6.81
N VAL A 56 3.05 -1.47 -6.06
CA VAL A 56 2.09 -0.43 -6.44
C VAL A 56 2.43 0.18 -7.78
N PHE A 57 3.70 0.52 -8.04
CA PHE A 57 4.10 1.14 -9.29
C PHE A 57 3.89 0.22 -10.51
N LEU A 58 4.13 -1.08 -10.36
CA LEU A 58 3.95 -2.05 -11.45
C LEU A 58 2.49 -2.40 -11.71
N PHE A 59 1.66 -2.50 -10.67
CA PHE A 59 0.27 -2.96 -10.78
C PHE A 59 -0.79 -1.84 -10.79
N SER A 60 -0.44 -0.61 -10.42
CA SER A 60 -1.32 0.56 -10.50
C SER A 60 -1.45 1.13 -11.93
N ARG A 61 -0.83 0.52 -12.93
CA ARG A 61 -0.95 0.86 -14.35
C ARG A 61 -2.25 0.34 -14.96
#